data_AF-A0A5C4TGV6-F1
#
_entry.id   AF-A0A5C4TGV6-F1
#
_cell.length_a   1.000
_cell.length_b   1.000
_cell.length_c   1.000
_cell.angle_alpha   90.00
_cell.angle_beta   90.00
_cell.angle_gamma   90.00
#
_symmetry.space_group_name_H-M   'P 1'
#
loop_
_entity.id
_entity.type
_entity.pdbx_description
1 polymer ?
#
loop_
_entity_poly.entity_id
_entity_poly.type
_entity_poly.pdbx_seq_one_letter_code
_entity_poly.pdbx_strand_id
1 'polypeptide(L)'
;MEEAVEQMLGNLLSDLAPVLLSFLLANIGWLLLALVVIVFLIAIAGWVIKHKLVSGWWRRVVSKHDESAGKLNAIITSDTFKGLEQGFVQGRTERTLSQLEERLYALHRQSEQLRNQLTDRKVPFFSLVEPLIRINRLDRNVREFSRQVDRLAHDVSGIARAEKDTIHSVRQAGARFSSVSQTIAQLMERTGYPLDELNRELGRVETLFRQAEQTSAFDTVQAQSELTPFYRSIDVLSGKIEALQKQLTIFDEMRNRIRVQSEPLVSADANAAAVLNRIDPIVQRLEQSLRMGRSIDLRAAASEIEHLVQEATDLVEANRSGA
;
A
#
# COMPACT_ATOMS: atom_id res chain seq x y z
N MET A 1 -72.85 61.24 -39.65
CA MET A 1 -71.62 60.57 -40.13
C MET A 1 -71.42 59.23 -39.44
N GLU A 2 -71.68 59.11 -38.14
CA GLU A 2 -71.64 57.83 -37.40
C GLU A 2 -72.58 56.76 -37.98
N GLU A 3 -73.86 57.08 -38.23
CA GLU A 3 -74.82 56.12 -38.81
C GLU A 3 -74.42 55.63 -40.21
N ALA A 4 -73.79 56.50 -41.02
CA ALA A 4 -73.36 56.12 -42.36
C ALA A 4 -72.15 55.17 -42.34
N VAL A 5 -71.26 55.31 -41.35
CA VAL A 5 -70.10 54.42 -41.17
C VAL A 5 -70.53 53.08 -40.58
N GLU A 6 -71.48 53.06 -39.64
CA GLU A 6 -72.06 51.81 -39.11
C GLU A 6 -72.82 51.03 -40.19
N GLN A 7 -73.60 51.71 -41.02
CA GLN A 7 -74.34 51.04 -42.10
C GLN A 7 -73.40 50.52 -43.19
N MET A 8 -72.30 51.24 -43.47
CA MET A 8 -71.30 50.80 -44.45
C MET A 8 -70.44 49.64 -43.92
N LEU A 9 -70.06 49.65 -42.64
CA LEU A 9 -69.37 48.53 -41.98
C LEU A 9 -70.29 47.30 -41.85
N GLY A 10 -71.57 47.51 -41.53
CA GLY A 10 -72.57 46.44 -41.45
C GLY A 10 -72.79 45.75 -42.79
N ASN A 11 -72.86 46.51 -43.88
CA ASN A 11 -72.99 45.96 -45.23
C ASN A 11 -71.69 45.28 -45.70
N LEU A 12 -70.52 45.84 -45.40
CA LEU A 12 -69.23 45.19 -45.69
C LEU A 12 -69.06 43.86 -44.94
N LEU A 13 -69.43 43.81 -43.66
CA LEU A 13 -69.39 42.58 -42.87
C LEU A 13 -70.44 41.56 -43.35
N SER A 14 -71.63 42.02 -43.72
CA SER A 14 -72.71 41.20 -44.28
C SER A 14 -72.31 40.54 -45.61
N ASP A 15 -71.61 41.26 -46.48
CA ASP A 15 -71.19 40.73 -47.78
C ASP A 15 -69.89 39.90 -47.70
N LEU A 16 -68.97 40.25 -46.80
CA LEU A 16 -67.73 39.49 -46.60
C LEU A 16 -67.92 38.21 -45.79
N ALA A 17 -68.87 38.18 -44.85
CA ALA A 17 -69.15 37.01 -44.03
C ALA A 17 -69.43 35.72 -44.84
N PRO A 18 -70.35 35.69 -45.83
CA PRO A 18 -70.61 34.48 -46.61
C PRO A 18 -69.47 34.11 -47.56
N VAL A 19 -68.70 35.08 -48.06
CA VAL A 19 -67.51 34.82 -48.89
C VAL A 19 -66.40 34.18 -48.06
N LEU A 20 -66.15 34.69 -46.85
CA LEU A 20 -65.18 34.10 -45.93
C LEU A 20 -65.63 32.73 -45.42
N LEU A 21 -66.93 32.57 -45.12
CA LEU A 21 -67.48 31.31 -44.65
C LEU A 21 -67.48 30.24 -45.74
N SER A 22 -67.80 30.60 -46.98
CA SER A 22 -67.72 29.69 -48.13
C SER A 22 -66.28 29.33 -48.49
N PHE A 23 -65.34 30.27 -48.38
CA PHE A 23 -63.91 29.99 -48.56
C PHE A 23 -63.36 29.07 -47.48
N LEU A 24 -63.77 29.26 -46.21
CA LEU A 24 -63.44 28.35 -45.12
C LEU A 24 -64.06 26.96 -45.38
N LEU A 25 -65.35 26.87 -45.69
CA LEU A 25 -66.02 25.60 -45.98
C LEU A 25 -65.42 24.86 -47.18
N ALA A 26 -65.06 25.58 -48.24
CA ALA A 26 -64.41 25.00 -49.43
C ALA A 26 -62.99 24.50 -49.12
N ASN A 27 -62.27 25.13 -48.19
CA ASN A 27 -60.89 24.79 -47.84
C ASN A 27 -60.72 23.99 -46.54
N ILE A 28 -61.79 23.73 -45.78
CA ILE A 28 -61.75 22.94 -44.54
C ILE A 28 -61.12 21.57 -44.77
N GLY A 29 -61.40 20.93 -45.91
CA GLY A 29 -60.78 19.65 -46.28
C GLY A 29 -59.27 19.75 -46.42
N TRP A 30 -58.76 20.80 -47.08
CA TRP A 30 -57.32 21.06 -47.23
C TRP A 30 -56.65 21.46 -45.91
N LEU A 31 -57.33 22.24 -45.06
CA LEU A 31 -56.83 22.62 -43.74
C LEU A 31 -56.74 21.40 -42.82
N LEU A 32 -57.74 20.51 -42.81
CA LEU A 32 -57.69 19.25 -42.07
C LEU A 32 -56.59 18.33 -42.59
N LEU A 33 -56.43 18.23 -43.92
CA LEU A 33 -55.36 17.45 -44.52
C LEU A 33 -53.97 17.99 -44.13
N ALA A 34 -53.78 19.31 -44.18
CA ALA A 34 -52.55 19.96 -43.75
C ALA A 34 -52.27 19.72 -42.25
N LEU A 35 -53.29 19.78 -41.39
CA LEU A 35 -53.16 19.47 -39.96
C LEU A 35 -52.70 18.02 -39.75
N VAL A 36 -53.32 17.05 -40.44
CA VAL A 36 -52.94 15.64 -40.37
C VAL A 36 -51.49 15.43 -40.82
N VAL A 37 -51.07 16.08 -41.91
CA VAL A 37 -49.69 16.02 -42.41
C VAL A 37 -48.70 16.61 -41.39
N ILE A 38 -49.03 17.75 -40.77
CA ILE A 38 -48.18 18.37 -39.74
C ILE A 38 -48.04 17.45 -38.52
N VAL A 39 -49.15 16.88 -38.02
CA VAL A 39 -49.12 15.93 -36.90
C VAL A 39 -48.31 14.69 -37.25
N PHE A 40 -48.44 14.18 -38.47
CA PHE A 40 -47.66 13.04 -38.96
C PHE A 40 -46.16 13.36 -39.05
N LEU A 41 -45.79 14.54 -39.55
CA LEU A 41 -44.39 14.99 -39.59
C LEU A 41 -43.79 15.17 -38.19
N ILE A 42 -44.55 15.72 -37.24
CA ILE A 42 -44.14 15.84 -35.84
C ILE A 42 -43.91 14.45 -35.23
N ALA A 43 -44.81 13.49 -35.49
CA ALA A 43 -44.68 12.12 -35.02
C ALA A 43 -43.42 11.44 -35.59
N ILE A 44 -43.13 11.61 -36.90
CA ILE A 44 -41.91 11.10 -37.54
C ILE A 44 -40.67 11.76 -36.94
N ALA A 45 -40.65 13.09 -36.79
CA ALA A 45 -39.52 13.81 -36.24
C ALA A 45 -39.21 13.37 -34.81
N GLY A 46 -40.25 13.23 -33.97
CA GLY A 46 -40.13 12.69 -32.61
C GLY A 46 -39.57 11.27 -32.61
N TRP A 47 -40.01 10.42 -33.52
CA TRP A 47 -39.50 9.05 -33.67
C TRP A 47 -38.02 9.00 -34.08
N VAL A 48 -37.60 9.81 -35.05
CA VAL A 48 -36.19 9.88 -35.51
C VAL A 48 -35.27 10.37 -34.39
N ILE A 49 -35.65 11.44 -33.69
CA ILE A 49 -34.86 12.00 -32.58
C ILE A 49 -34.70 10.94 -31.48
N LYS A 50 -35.80 10.27 -31.11
CA LYS A 50 -35.77 9.20 -30.12
C LYS A 50 -34.87 8.05 -30.55
N HIS A 51 -34.98 7.58 -31.80
CA HIS A 51 -34.17 6.48 -32.30
C HIS A 51 -32.67 6.83 -32.29
N LYS A 52 -32.31 8.07 -32.65
CA LYS A 52 -30.93 8.58 -32.53
C LYS A 52 -30.45 8.60 -31.08
N LEU A 53 -31.28 9.04 -30.13
CA LEU A 53 -30.91 9.04 -28.70
C LEU A 53 -30.69 7.62 -28.16
N VAL A 54 -31.64 6.70 -28.40
CA VAL A 54 -31.55 5.30 -27.93
C VAL A 54 -30.34 4.61 -28.55
N SER A 55 -30.10 4.77 -29.86
CA SER A 55 -28.94 4.18 -30.52
C SER A 55 -27.61 4.78 -30.04
N GLY A 56 -27.56 6.09 -29.80
CA GLY A 56 -26.38 6.74 -29.22
C GLY A 56 -26.09 6.28 -27.79
N TRP A 57 -27.12 6.12 -26.96
CA TRP A 57 -26.98 5.54 -25.63
C TRP A 57 -26.50 4.09 -25.72
N TRP A 58 -27.02 3.31 -26.67
CA TRP A 58 -26.65 1.90 -26.82
C TRP A 58 -25.19 1.74 -27.16
N ARG A 59 -24.71 2.51 -28.15
CA ARG A 59 -23.28 2.52 -28.52
C ARG A 59 -22.38 2.86 -27.34
N ARG A 60 -22.79 3.82 -26.49
CA ARG A 60 -22.03 4.16 -25.27
C ARG A 60 -22.00 3.02 -24.27
N VAL A 61 -23.12 2.33 -24.05
CA VAL A 61 -23.18 1.17 -23.14
C VAL A 61 -22.32 0.02 -23.68
N VAL A 62 -22.44 -0.29 -24.98
CA VAL A 62 -21.61 -1.32 -25.65
C VAL A 62 -20.13 -0.98 -25.54
N SER A 63 -19.72 0.25 -25.88
CA SER A 63 -18.32 0.66 -25.81
C SER A 63 -17.75 0.57 -24.39
N LYS A 64 -18.52 0.92 -23.35
CA LYS A 64 -18.08 0.77 -21.96
C LYS A 64 -17.96 -0.70 -21.53
N HIS A 65 -18.87 -1.54 -22.01
CA HIS A 65 -18.79 -2.99 -21.79
C HIS A 65 -17.53 -3.55 -22.45
N ASP A 66 -17.28 -3.23 -23.72
CA ASP A 66 -16.10 -3.70 -24.46
C ASP A 66 -14.79 -3.22 -23.80
N GLU A 67 -14.72 -1.96 -23.35
CA GLU A 67 -13.57 -1.44 -22.60
C GLU A 67 -13.33 -2.23 -21.31
N SER A 68 -14.39 -2.46 -20.53
CA SER A 68 -14.31 -3.19 -19.25
C SER A 68 -13.98 -4.67 -19.47
N ALA A 69 -14.52 -5.29 -20.52
CA ALA A 69 -14.21 -6.65 -20.91
C ALA A 69 -12.75 -6.77 -21.39
N GLY A 70 -12.23 -5.76 -22.10
CA GLY A 70 -10.82 -5.69 -22.48
C GLY A 70 -9.89 -5.63 -21.27
N LYS A 71 -10.21 -4.80 -20.26
CA LYS A 71 -9.50 -4.77 -18.98
C LYS A 71 -9.56 -6.11 -18.26
N LEU A 72 -10.73 -6.73 -18.19
CA LEU A 72 -10.90 -8.06 -17.59
C LEU A 72 -10.01 -9.11 -18.29
N ASN A 73 -9.97 -9.09 -19.63
CA ASN A 73 -9.13 -10.01 -20.39
C ASN A 73 -7.62 -9.77 -20.15
N ALA A 74 -7.21 -8.51 -20.01
CA ALA A 74 -5.83 -8.18 -19.65
C ALA A 74 -5.45 -8.74 -18.27
N ILE A 75 -6.37 -8.73 -17.30
CA ILE A 75 -6.18 -9.34 -15.97
C ILE A 75 -6.01 -10.86 -16.10
N ILE A 76 -6.84 -11.54 -16.91
CA ILE A 76 -6.73 -12.99 -17.15
C ILE A 76 -5.32 -13.34 -17.66
N THR A 77 -4.79 -12.55 -18.60
CA THR A 77 -3.47 -12.79 -19.18
C THR A 77 -2.30 -12.32 -18.33
N SER A 78 -2.55 -11.77 -17.14
CA SER A 78 -1.49 -11.21 -16.29
C SER A 78 -0.58 -12.29 -15.73
N ASP A 79 0.71 -11.98 -15.58
CA ASP A 79 1.69 -12.91 -15.04
C ASP A 79 1.41 -13.30 -13.59
N THR A 80 0.62 -12.49 -12.85
CA THR A 80 0.21 -12.76 -11.47
C THR A 80 -0.53 -14.09 -11.34
N PHE A 81 -1.40 -14.45 -12.30
CA PHE A 81 -2.10 -15.73 -12.28
C PHE A 81 -1.27 -16.89 -12.83
N LYS A 82 -0.28 -16.63 -13.71
CA LYS A 82 0.62 -17.68 -14.20
C LYS A 82 1.43 -18.33 -13.07
N GLY A 83 1.86 -17.55 -12.08
CA GLY A 83 2.55 -18.08 -10.90
C GLY A 83 1.69 -19.05 -10.08
N LEU A 84 0.38 -18.78 -9.99
CA LEU A 84 -0.59 -19.67 -9.36
C LEU A 84 -0.77 -20.96 -10.19
N GLU A 85 -0.98 -20.84 -11.51
CA GLU A 85 -1.15 -21.99 -12.41
C GLU A 85 0.07 -22.92 -12.43
N GLN A 86 1.27 -22.35 -12.31
CA GLN A 86 2.52 -23.10 -12.29
C GLN A 86 2.86 -23.70 -10.92
N GLY A 87 2.05 -23.44 -9.88
CA GLY A 87 2.28 -23.94 -8.53
C GLY A 87 3.48 -23.30 -7.81
N PHE A 88 3.94 -22.14 -8.29
CA PHE A 88 5.02 -21.38 -7.65
C PHE A 88 4.55 -20.54 -6.46
N VAL A 89 3.23 -20.36 -6.31
CA VAL A 89 2.64 -19.61 -5.20
C VAL A 89 1.99 -20.57 -4.21
N GLN A 90 2.23 -20.36 -2.91
CA GLN A 90 1.69 -21.18 -1.82
C GLN A 90 1.10 -20.30 -0.70
N GLY A 91 0.36 -20.94 0.21
CA GLY A 91 0.02 -20.36 1.51
C GLY A 91 -1.03 -19.26 1.45
N ARG A 92 -0.72 -18.08 1.99
CA ARG A 92 -1.63 -16.92 1.99
C ARG A 92 -1.77 -16.30 0.61
N THR A 93 -0.66 -16.13 -0.10
CA THR A 93 -0.66 -15.57 -1.45
C THR A 93 -1.52 -16.43 -2.39
N GLU A 94 -1.39 -17.75 -2.31
CA GLU A 94 -2.21 -18.72 -3.08
C GLU A 94 -3.70 -18.51 -2.80
N ARG A 95 -4.11 -18.54 -1.52
CA ARG A 95 -5.52 -18.36 -1.13
C ARG A 95 -6.09 -17.04 -1.64
N THR A 96 -5.32 -15.95 -1.58
CA THR A 96 -5.78 -14.66 -2.10
C THR A 96 -5.92 -14.69 -3.61
N LEU A 97 -4.96 -15.27 -4.34
CA LEU A 97 -5.05 -15.39 -5.80
C LEU A 97 -6.20 -16.30 -6.23
N SER A 98 -6.42 -17.44 -5.58
CA SER A 98 -7.57 -18.32 -5.88
C SER A 98 -8.90 -17.60 -5.66
N GLN A 99 -9.05 -16.80 -4.59
CA GLN A 99 -10.26 -16.00 -4.39
C GLN A 99 -10.45 -14.93 -5.48
N LEU A 100 -9.37 -14.33 -5.98
CA LEU A 100 -9.44 -13.39 -7.10
C LEU A 100 -9.75 -14.10 -8.41
N GLU A 101 -9.26 -15.33 -8.61
CA GLU A 101 -9.55 -16.17 -9.77
C GLU A 101 -11.04 -16.56 -9.82
N GLU A 102 -11.62 -16.97 -8.68
CA GLU A 102 -13.06 -17.24 -8.58
C GLU A 102 -13.89 -16.01 -8.96
N ARG A 103 -13.50 -14.83 -8.47
CA ARG A 103 -14.15 -13.54 -8.83
C ARG A 103 -13.96 -13.21 -10.31
N LEU A 104 -12.78 -13.49 -10.86
CA LEU A 104 -12.45 -13.29 -12.26
C LEU A 104 -13.37 -14.12 -13.17
N TYR A 105 -13.54 -15.41 -12.86
CA TYR A 105 -14.47 -16.29 -13.60
C TYR A 105 -15.92 -15.84 -13.46
N ALA A 106 -16.35 -15.42 -12.26
CA ALA A 106 -17.70 -14.90 -12.07
C ALA A 106 -17.95 -13.65 -12.93
N LEU A 107 -16.99 -12.71 -12.96
CA LEU A 107 -17.06 -11.51 -13.79
C LEU A 107 -16.98 -11.85 -15.29
N HIS A 108 -16.20 -12.86 -15.67
CA HIS A 108 -16.13 -13.31 -17.06
C HIS A 108 -17.49 -13.83 -17.55
N ARG A 109 -18.14 -14.71 -16.78
CA ARG A 109 -19.50 -15.18 -17.08
C ARG A 109 -20.51 -14.03 -17.12
N GLN A 110 -20.42 -13.08 -16.19
CA GLN A 110 -21.27 -11.89 -16.18
C GLN A 110 -21.04 -11.02 -17.43
N SER A 111 -19.79 -10.89 -17.88
CA SER A 111 -19.42 -10.17 -19.10
C SER A 111 -20.06 -10.80 -20.33
N GLU A 112 -20.02 -12.13 -20.47
CA GLU A 112 -20.65 -12.86 -21.57
C GLU A 112 -22.18 -12.69 -21.56
N GLN A 113 -22.81 -12.80 -20.38
CA GLN A 113 -24.25 -12.58 -20.24
C GLN A 113 -24.65 -11.15 -20.63
N LEU A 114 -23.88 -10.15 -20.20
CA LEU A 114 -24.09 -8.75 -20.60
C LEU A 114 -23.88 -8.55 -22.09
N ARG A 115 -22.87 -9.19 -22.67
CA ARG A 115 -22.63 -9.15 -24.12
C ARG A 115 -23.84 -9.70 -24.88
N ASN A 116 -24.35 -10.86 -24.48
CA ASN A 116 -25.54 -11.45 -25.11
C ASN A 116 -26.75 -10.52 -25.02
N GLN A 117 -26.96 -9.86 -23.89
CA GLN A 117 -28.02 -8.85 -23.73
C GLN A 117 -27.79 -7.59 -24.59
N LEU A 118 -26.54 -7.20 -24.82
CA LEU A 118 -26.12 -6.08 -25.67
C LEU A 118 -26.12 -6.42 -27.17
N THR A 119 -26.10 -7.69 -27.54
CA THR A 119 -26.25 -8.13 -28.94
C THR A 119 -27.69 -8.44 -29.32
N ASP A 120 -28.54 -8.85 -28.36
CA ASP A 120 -29.98 -9.07 -28.54
C ASP A 120 -30.77 -7.76 -28.69
N ARG A 121 -30.44 -7.01 -29.75
CA ARG A 121 -31.06 -5.72 -30.09
C ARG A 121 -32.41 -5.93 -30.78
N LYS A 122 -33.43 -6.32 -30.02
CA LYS A 122 -34.82 -6.19 -30.47
C LYS A 122 -35.38 -4.88 -29.92
N VAL A 123 -35.33 -3.82 -30.73
CA VAL A 123 -36.07 -2.58 -30.44
C VAL A 123 -37.44 -2.72 -31.11
N PRO A 124 -38.50 -3.06 -30.36
CA PRO A 124 -39.84 -3.11 -30.93
C PRO A 124 -40.21 -1.74 -31.52
N PHE A 125 -40.62 -1.73 -32.78
CA PHE A 125 -40.89 -0.53 -33.59
C PHE A 125 -41.94 0.40 -32.94
N PHE A 126 -42.88 -0.19 -32.19
CA PHE A 126 -44.03 0.50 -31.61
C PHE A 126 -43.93 0.80 -30.11
N SER A 127 -42.91 0.31 -29.39
CA SER A 127 -42.81 0.54 -27.94
C SER A 127 -42.05 1.81 -27.61
N LEU A 128 -42.75 2.78 -26.99
CA LEU A 128 -42.19 4.10 -26.73
C LEU A 128 -41.26 4.12 -25.48
N VAL A 129 -41.61 3.40 -24.43
CA VAL A 129 -41.00 3.52 -23.09
C VAL A 129 -40.06 2.36 -22.77
N GLU A 130 -40.42 1.15 -23.19
CA GLU A 130 -39.71 -0.08 -22.83
C GLU A 130 -38.24 -0.12 -23.28
N PRO A 131 -37.85 0.34 -24.49
CA PRO A 131 -36.46 0.38 -24.90
C PRO A 131 -35.61 1.32 -24.02
N LEU A 132 -36.20 2.42 -23.52
CA LEU A 132 -35.54 3.39 -22.65
C LEU A 132 -35.33 2.84 -21.24
N ILE A 133 -36.29 2.09 -20.70
CA ILE A 133 -36.13 1.41 -19.40
C ILE A 133 -35.06 0.31 -19.52
N ARG A 134 -35.13 -0.49 -20.59
CA ARG A 134 -34.19 -1.60 -20.83
C ARG A 134 -32.76 -1.11 -20.95
N ILE A 135 -32.53 -0.07 -21.74
CA ILE A 135 -31.18 0.50 -21.93
C ILE A 135 -30.63 1.14 -20.66
N ASN A 136 -31.47 1.79 -19.85
CA ASN A 136 -31.05 2.36 -18.58
C ASN A 136 -30.67 1.27 -17.57
N ARG A 137 -31.44 0.17 -17.51
CA ARG A 137 -31.08 -1.00 -16.70
C ARG A 137 -29.76 -1.61 -17.16
N LEU A 138 -29.55 -1.72 -18.47
CA LEU A 138 -28.32 -2.24 -19.05
C LEU A 138 -27.11 -1.33 -18.76
N ASP A 139 -27.27 -0.02 -18.87
CA ASP A 139 -26.24 0.97 -18.50
C ASP A 139 -25.85 0.82 -17.02
N ARG A 140 -26.83 0.67 -16.12
CA ARG A 140 -26.56 0.42 -14.69
C ARG A 140 -25.77 -0.86 -14.48
N ASN A 141 -26.17 -1.95 -15.14
CA ASN A 141 -25.47 -3.23 -15.02
C ASN A 141 -24.04 -3.17 -15.57
N VAL A 142 -23.83 -2.51 -16.72
CA VAL A 142 -22.49 -2.32 -17.31
C VAL A 142 -21.62 -1.43 -16.42
N ARG A 143 -22.17 -0.37 -15.82
CA ARG A 143 -21.43 0.45 -14.86
C ARG A 143 -21.04 -0.31 -13.61
N GLU A 144 -21.94 -1.15 -13.09
CA GLU A 144 -21.64 -1.99 -11.93
C GLU A 144 -20.57 -3.03 -12.26
N PHE A 145 -20.69 -3.71 -13.41
CA PHE A 145 -19.66 -4.60 -13.94
C PHE A 145 -18.31 -3.88 -14.07
N SER A 146 -18.28 -2.70 -14.71
CA SER A 146 -17.07 -1.87 -14.84
C SER A 146 -16.42 -1.57 -13.50
N ARG A 147 -17.20 -1.17 -12.47
CA ARG A 147 -16.67 -0.94 -11.12
C ARG A 147 -16.08 -2.20 -10.49
N GLN A 148 -16.71 -3.35 -10.70
CA GLN A 148 -16.21 -4.61 -10.17
C GLN A 148 -14.92 -5.04 -10.85
N VAL A 149 -14.81 -4.84 -12.17
CA VAL A 149 -13.56 -5.03 -12.93
C VAL A 149 -12.47 -4.10 -12.43
N ASP A 150 -12.77 -2.81 -12.22
CA ASP A 150 -11.78 -1.85 -11.72
C ASP A 150 -11.29 -2.21 -10.29
N ARG A 151 -12.18 -2.71 -9.41
CA ARG A 151 -11.79 -3.25 -8.10
C ARG A 151 -10.90 -4.48 -8.23
N LEU A 152 -11.27 -5.43 -9.09
CA LEU A 152 -10.46 -6.63 -9.31
C LEU A 152 -9.07 -6.26 -9.87
N ALA A 153 -9.01 -5.32 -10.82
CA ALA A 153 -7.76 -4.80 -11.35
C ALA A 153 -6.88 -4.19 -10.26
N HIS A 154 -7.50 -3.42 -9.36
CA HIS A 154 -6.81 -2.84 -8.21
C HIS A 154 -6.25 -3.93 -7.29
N ASP A 155 -7.06 -4.92 -6.92
CA ASP A 155 -6.65 -6.02 -6.04
C ASP A 155 -5.48 -6.82 -6.64
N VAL A 156 -5.57 -7.20 -7.93
CA VAL A 156 -4.51 -7.92 -8.64
C VAL A 156 -3.23 -7.09 -8.75
N SER A 157 -3.35 -5.79 -9.04
CA SER A 157 -2.20 -4.88 -9.07
C SER A 157 -1.56 -4.72 -7.69
N GLY A 158 -2.37 -4.78 -6.63
CA GLY A 158 -1.92 -4.73 -5.24
C GLY A 158 -1.02 -5.92 -4.89
N ILE A 159 -1.39 -7.13 -5.32
CA ILE A 159 -0.57 -8.34 -5.11
C ILE A 159 0.74 -8.25 -5.88
N ALA A 160 0.69 -7.88 -7.17
CA ALA A 160 1.90 -7.75 -7.98
C ALA A 160 2.87 -6.69 -7.43
N ARG A 161 2.35 -5.63 -6.80
CA ARG A 161 3.18 -4.65 -6.08
C ARG A 161 3.74 -5.25 -4.79
N ALA A 162 2.92 -5.91 -3.98
CA ALA A 162 3.35 -6.56 -2.75
C ALA A 162 4.49 -7.55 -3.00
N GLU A 163 4.40 -8.36 -4.06
CA GLU A 163 5.48 -9.27 -4.48
C GLU A 163 6.80 -8.54 -4.74
N LYS A 164 6.77 -7.47 -5.55
CA LYS A 164 7.97 -6.67 -5.85
C LYS A 164 8.54 -6.00 -4.60
N ASP A 165 7.67 -5.46 -3.76
CA ASP A 165 8.04 -4.79 -2.51
C ASP A 165 8.66 -5.79 -1.53
N THR A 166 8.13 -7.01 -1.44
CA THR A 166 8.70 -8.09 -0.63
C THR A 166 10.07 -8.51 -1.14
N ILE A 167 10.24 -8.74 -2.45
CA ILE A 167 11.55 -9.06 -3.04
C ILE A 167 12.58 -7.97 -2.72
N HIS A 168 12.18 -6.70 -2.86
CA HIS A 168 13.04 -5.58 -2.49
C HIS A 168 13.38 -5.58 -1.00
N SER A 169 12.38 -5.82 -0.14
CA SER A 169 12.53 -5.85 1.31
C SER A 169 13.43 -7.00 1.79
N VAL A 170 13.36 -8.18 1.16
CA VAL A 170 14.24 -9.32 1.45
C VAL A 170 15.68 -9.00 1.06
N ARG A 171 15.91 -8.38 -0.11
CA ARG A 171 17.25 -7.94 -0.51
C ARG A 171 17.83 -6.91 0.47
N GLN A 172 17.02 -5.93 0.88
CA GLN A 172 17.44 -4.94 1.87
C GLN A 172 17.76 -5.59 3.22
N ALA A 173 16.95 -6.56 3.65
CA ALA A 173 17.18 -7.34 4.86
C ALA A 173 18.53 -8.10 4.78
N GLY A 174 18.81 -8.76 3.66
CA GLY A 174 20.08 -9.45 3.43
C GLY A 174 21.29 -8.51 3.47
N ALA A 175 21.18 -7.32 2.88
CA ALA A 175 22.23 -6.30 2.95
C ALA A 175 22.48 -5.82 4.39
N ARG A 176 21.41 -5.55 5.16
CA ARG A 176 21.53 -5.16 6.57
C ARG A 176 22.14 -6.26 7.43
N PHE A 177 21.68 -7.50 7.26
CA PHE A 177 22.24 -8.64 7.97
C PHE A 177 23.73 -8.81 7.69
N SER A 178 24.13 -8.71 6.42
CA SER A 178 25.54 -8.79 6.02
C SER A 178 26.38 -7.67 6.64
N SER A 179 25.87 -6.44 6.66
CA SER A 179 26.55 -5.31 7.29
C SER A 179 26.74 -5.51 8.79
N VAL A 180 25.73 -5.98 9.51
CA VAL A 180 25.82 -6.23 10.96
C VAL A 180 26.79 -7.38 11.28
N SER A 181 26.71 -8.46 10.50
CA SER A 181 27.65 -9.59 10.60
C SER A 181 29.09 -9.15 10.41
N GLN A 182 29.35 -8.32 9.38
CA GLN A 182 30.68 -7.76 9.13
C GLN A 182 31.16 -6.87 10.27
N THR A 183 30.30 -6.03 10.85
CA THR A 183 30.67 -5.20 12.00
C THR A 183 31.04 -6.04 13.23
N ILE A 184 30.32 -7.13 13.50
CA ILE A 184 30.66 -8.06 14.59
C ILE A 184 32.03 -8.69 14.31
N ALA A 185 32.27 -9.19 13.09
CA ALA A 185 33.55 -9.79 12.71
C ALA A 185 34.73 -8.82 12.87
N GLN A 186 34.57 -7.57 12.41
CA GLN A 186 35.57 -6.51 12.60
C GLN A 186 35.81 -6.18 14.08
N LEU A 187 34.75 -6.22 14.90
CA LEU A 187 34.88 -5.98 16.33
C LEU A 187 35.66 -7.11 17.02
N MET A 188 35.41 -8.36 16.63
CA MET A 188 36.16 -9.53 17.10
C MET A 188 37.64 -9.43 16.69
N GLU A 189 37.92 -9.07 15.44
CA GLU A 189 39.30 -8.90 14.93
C GLU A 189 40.04 -7.79 15.69
N ARG A 190 39.40 -6.64 15.89
CA ARG A 190 39.99 -5.48 16.56
C ARG A 190 40.28 -5.72 18.04
N THR A 191 39.38 -6.43 18.73
CA THR A 191 39.45 -6.61 20.20
C THR A 191 40.09 -7.92 20.62
N GLY A 192 40.12 -8.92 19.74
CA GLY A 192 40.43 -10.31 20.08
C GLY A 192 39.34 -10.99 20.92
N TYR A 193 38.17 -10.37 21.08
CA TYR A 193 37.09 -10.89 21.92
C TYR A 193 36.20 -11.85 21.14
N PRO A 194 35.72 -12.95 21.77
CA PRO A 194 34.86 -13.93 21.10
C PRO A 194 33.43 -13.42 20.85
N LEU A 195 32.95 -12.47 21.66
CA LEU A 195 31.63 -11.83 21.53
C LEU A 195 30.46 -12.83 21.43
N ASP A 196 30.53 -13.91 22.23
CA ASP A 196 29.62 -15.07 22.17
C ASP A 196 28.13 -14.69 22.22
N GLU A 197 27.77 -13.66 22.98
CA GLU A 197 26.38 -13.22 23.08
C GLU A 197 25.88 -12.57 21.80
N LEU A 198 26.70 -11.69 21.18
CA LEU A 198 26.37 -11.06 19.90
C LEU A 198 26.32 -12.10 18.77
N ASN A 199 27.24 -13.07 18.75
CA ASN A 199 27.22 -14.16 17.78
C ASN A 199 25.98 -15.06 17.94
N ARG A 200 25.57 -15.36 19.17
CA ARG A 200 24.34 -16.10 19.42
C ARG A 200 23.10 -15.33 18.96
N GLU A 201 23.06 -14.02 19.17
CA GLU A 201 21.96 -13.18 18.68
C GLU A 201 21.96 -13.07 17.16
N LEU A 202 23.13 -12.91 16.54
CA LEU A 202 23.27 -12.92 15.08
C LEU A 202 22.72 -14.22 14.47
N GLY A 203 23.02 -15.39 15.06
CA GLY A 203 22.47 -16.67 14.59
C GLY A 203 20.95 -16.78 14.72
N ARG A 204 20.35 -16.17 15.76
CA ARG A 204 18.87 -16.08 15.87
C ARG A 204 18.30 -15.18 14.78
N VAL A 205 18.93 -14.04 14.51
CA VAL A 205 18.52 -13.12 13.44
C VAL A 205 18.68 -13.76 12.07
N GLU A 206 19.75 -14.53 11.84
CA GLU A 206 19.97 -15.31 10.63
C GLU A 206 18.85 -16.31 10.39
N THR A 207 18.40 -17.00 11.45
CA THR A 207 17.28 -17.94 11.37
C THR A 207 16.00 -17.24 10.91
N LEU A 208 15.69 -16.07 11.48
CA LEU A 208 14.54 -15.25 11.06
C LEU A 208 14.67 -14.77 9.61
N PHE A 209 15.87 -14.35 9.21
CA PHE A 209 16.15 -13.92 7.83
C PHE A 209 15.95 -15.07 6.83
N ARG A 210 16.53 -16.24 7.10
CA ARG A 210 16.40 -17.43 6.25
C ARG A 210 14.95 -17.89 6.14
N GLN A 211 14.20 -17.83 7.23
CA GLN A 211 12.78 -18.14 7.19
C GLN A 211 12.05 -17.19 6.23
N ALA A 212 12.22 -15.88 6.39
CA ALA A 212 11.59 -14.90 5.50
C ALA A 212 12.04 -15.04 4.03
N GLU A 213 13.32 -15.33 3.79
CA GLU A 213 13.88 -15.56 2.46
C GLU A 213 13.26 -16.81 1.80
N GLN A 214 13.21 -17.94 2.51
CA GLN A 214 12.59 -19.17 2.01
C GLN A 214 11.10 -18.98 1.72
N THR A 215 10.39 -18.33 2.65
CA THR A 215 8.97 -18.01 2.47
C THR A 215 8.76 -17.09 1.27
N SER A 216 9.66 -16.12 1.03
CA SER A 216 9.49 -15.14 -0.06
C SER A 216 9.50 -15.74 -1.46
N ALA A 217 10.09 -16.92 -1.62
CA ALA A 217 10.11 -17.63 -2.90
C ALA A 217 8.72 -18.16 -3.31
N PHE A 218 7.82 -18.38 -2.34
CA PHE A 218 6.53 -19.05 -2.58
C PHE A 218 5.32 -18.30 -2.00
N ASP A 219 5.50 -17.53 -0.92
CA ASP A 219 4.43 -16.76 -0.25
C ASP A 219 4.95 -15.37 0.13
N THR A 220 4.92 -14.46 -0.84
CA THR A 220 5.43 -13.09 -0.70
C THR A 220 4.67 -12.32 0.38
N VAL A 221 3.35 -12.52 0.48
CA VAL A 221 2.52 -11.88 1.51
C VAL A 221 2.92 -12.34 2.92
N GLN A 222 3.17 -13.64 3.13
CA GLN A 222 3.62 -14.13 4.42
C GLN A 222 5.05 -13.68 4.74
N ALA A 223 5.95 -13.72 3.76
CA ALA A 223 7.34 -13.28 3.94
C ALA A 223 7.43 -11.83 4.43
N GLN A 224 6.56 -10.93 3.95
CA GLN A 224 6.50 -9.55 4.44
C GLN A 224 6.23 -9.49 5.95
N SER A 225 5.35 -10.34 6.46
CA SER A 225 5.07 -10.41 7.90
C SER A 225 6.23 -11.01 8.70
N GLU A 226 6.98 -11.95 8.12
CA GLU A 226 8.16 -12.58 8.72
C GLU A 226 9.38 -11.64 8.74
N LEU A 227 9.46 -10.67 7.82
CA LEU A 227 10.49 -9.63 7.85
C LEU A 227 10.35 -8.67 9.04
N THR A 228 9.15 -8.50 9.60
CA THR A 228 8.92 -7.59 10.75
C THR A 228 9.72 -7.98 12.00
N PRO A 229 9.65 -9.23 12.51
CA PRO A 229 10.48 -9.66 13.64
C PRO A 229 11.98 -9.66 13.31
N PHE A 230 12.36 -9.92 12.05
CA PHE A 230 13.75 -9.77 11.59
C PHE A 230 14.24 -8.33 11.78
N TYR A 231 13.51 -7.33 11.24
CA TYR A 231 13.91 -5.92 11.32
C TYR A 231 14.03 -5.43 12.76
N ARG A 232 13.09 -5.81 13.63
CA ARG A 232 13.19 -5.49 15.06
C ARG A 232 14.43 -6.08 15.70
N SER A 233 14.73 -7.34 15.38
CA SER A 233 15.87 -8.05 16.01
C SER A 233 17.21 -7.54 15.50
N ILE A 234 17.34 -7.23 14.21
CA ILE A 234 18.57 -6.66 13.63
C ILE A 234 18.82 -5.23 14.12
N ASP A 235 17.77 -4.42 14.32
CA ASP A 235 17.90 -3.06 14.85
C ASP A 235 18.34 -3.09 16.34
N VAL A 236 17.77 -4.00 17.14
CA VAL A 236 18.21 -4.23 18.54
C VAL A 236 19.67 -4.69 18.57
N LEU A 237 20.06 -5.63 17.72
CA LEU A 237 21.44 -6.12 17.64
C LEU A 237 22.40 -4.99 17.23
N SER A 238 22.02 -4.17 16.26
CA SER A 238 22.79 -3.00 15.84
C SER A 238 23.00 -2.02 17.00
N GLY A 239 21.94 -1.71 17.75
CA GLY A 239 22.03 -0.86 18.95
C GLY A 239 22.96 -1.43 20.03
N LYS A 240 22.95 -2.76 20.23
CA LYS A 240 23.88 -3.43 21.16
C LYS A 240 25.33 -3.33 20.71
N ILE A 241 25.61 -3.49 19.41
CA ILE A 241 26.95 -3.34 18.85
C ILE A 241 27.45 -1.91 19.06
N GLU A 242 26.63 -0.90 18.76
CA GLU A 242 27.00 0.51 18.98
C GLU A 242 27.27 0.81 20.46
N ALA A 243 26.43 0.30 21.36
CA ALA A 243 26.63 0.44 22.79
C ALA A 243 27.93 -0.22 23.25
N LEU A 244 28.21 -1.46 22.79
CA LEU A 244 29.44 -2.17 23.10
C LEU A 244 30.68 -1.44 22.58
N GLN A 245 30.63 -0.90 21.36
CA GLN A 245 31.74 -0.10 20.80
C GLN A 245 32.05 1.11 21.68
N LYS A 246 31.03 1.83 22.15
CA LYS A 246 31.23 2.95 23.10
C LYS A 246 31.79 2.47 24.44
N GLN A 247 31.30 1.34 24.95
CA GLN A 247 31.76 0.76 26.20
C GLN A 247 33.22 0.32 26.13
N LEU A 248 33.66 -0.23 25.00
CA LEU A 248 35.06 -0.60 24.77
C LEU A 248 35.98 0.62 24.84
N THR A 249 35.62 1.71 24.15
CA THR A 249 36.39 2.97 24.19
C THR A 249 36.50 3.51 25.62
N ILE A 250 35.38 3.58 26.35
CA ILE A 250 35.35 4.06 27.74
C ILE A 250 36.18 3.15 28.65
N PHE A 251 36.11 1.83 28.46
CA PHE A 251 36.86 0.87 29.25
C PHE A 251 38.38 1.01 29.04
N ASP A 252 38.82 1.23 27.79
CA ASP A 252 40.23 1.46 27.48
C ASP A 252 40.75 2.76 28.11
N GLU A 253 39.96 3.84 28.06
CA GLU A 253 40.27 5.11 28.72
C GLU A 253 40.37 4.95 30.25
N MET A 254 39.41 4.24 30.85
CA MET A 254 39.38 3.96 32.29
C MET A 254 40.59 3.13 32.71
N ARG A 255 40.93 2.06 31.97
CA ARG A 255 42.10 1.22 32.25
C ARG A 255 43.41 2.03 32.18
N ASN A 256 43.54 2.92 31.19
CA ASN A 256 44.70 3.80 31.09
C ASN A 256 44.79 4.79 32.26
N ARG A 257 43.67 5.39 32.66
CA ARG A 257 43.59 6.28 33.83
C ARG A 257 44.00 5.59 35.13
N ILE A 258 43.44 4.40 35.38
CA ILE A 258 43.78 3.57 36.55
C ILE A 258 45.28 3.33 36.57
N ARG A 259 45.88 2.87 35.46
CA ARG A 259 47.32 2.59 35.38
C ARG A 259 48.16 3.82 35.75
N VAL A 260 47.84 4.98 35.18
CA VAL A 260 48.59 6.23 35.42
C VAL A 260 48.45 6.71 36.87
N GLN A 261 47.29 6.52 37.49
CA GLN A 261 47.03 6.96 38.86
C GLN A 261 47.54 5.96 39.92
N SER A 262 47.47 4.66 39.65
CA SER A 262 47.83 3.62 40.62
C SER A 262 49.33 3.37 40.70
N GLU A 263 50.07 3.49 39.60
CA GLU A 263 51.53 3.23 39.53
C GLU A 263 52.36 4.02 40.57
N PRO A 264 52.16 5.35 40.78
CA PRO A 264 52.89 6.08 41.82
C PRO A 264 52.44 5.72 43.25
N LEU A 265 51.17 5.34 43.43
CA LEU A 265 50.60 5.01 44.75
C LEU A 265 51.08 3.65 45.25
N VAL A 266 51.13 2.65 44.36
CA VAL A 266 51.62 1.30 44.67
C VAL A 266 53.08 1.33 45.14
N SER A 267 53.88 2.23 44.56
CA SER A 267 55.30 2.39 44.93
C SER A 267 55.51 3.17 46.23
N ALA A 268 54.52 3.96 46.64
CA ALA A 268 54.63 4.86 47.79
C ALA A 268 54.28 4.19 49.13
N ASP A 269 53.31 3.25 49.15
CA ASP A 269 52.81 2.65 50.39
C ASP A 269 52.23 1.24 50.19
N ALA A 270 52.61 0.30 51.08
CA ALA A 270 52.15 -1.09 51.02
C ALA A 270 50.65 -1.26 51.33
N ASN A 271 50.08 -0.41 52.19
CA ASN A 271 48.65 -0.43 52.50
C ASN A 271 47.83 0.17 51.35
N ALA A 272 48.33 1.21 50.69
CA ALA A 272 47.70 1.76 49.48
C ALA A 272 47.69 0.72 48.35
N ALA A 273 48.78 -0.04 48.18
CA ALA A 273 48.83 -1.15 47.24
C ALA A 273 47.76 -2.23 47.55
N ALA A 274 47.52 -2.54 48.82
CA ALA A 274 46.49 -3.51 49.21
C ALA A 274 45.06 -3.07 48.86
N VAL A 275 44.75 -1.76 48.95
CA VAL A 275 43.46 -1.19 48.50
C VAL A 275 43.35 -1.23 46.98
N LEU A 276 44.39 -0.83 46.26
CA LEU A 276 44.41 -0.80 44.80
C LEU A 276 44.28 -2.20 44.17
N ASN A 277 44.77 -3.26 44.84
CA ASN A 277 44.57 -4.65 44.40
C ASN A 277 43.08 -5.07 44.36
N ARG A 278 42.16 -4.30 44.97
CA ARG A 278 40.71 -4.54 44.86
C ARG A 278 40.12 -4.07 43.53
N ILE A 279 40.85 -3.25 42.76
CA ILE A 279 40.43 -2.80 41.43
C ILE A 279 40.49 -3.94 40.41
N ASP A 280 41.50 -4.81 40.51
CA ASP A 280 41.72 -5.94 39.58
C ASP A 280 40.49 -6.83 39.38
N PRO A 281 39.80 -7.34 40.42
CA PRO A 281 38.61 -8.17 40.22
C PRO A 281 37.45 -7.41 39.57
N ILE A 282 37.34 -6.10 39.75
CA ILE A 282 36.34 -5.25 39.10
C ILE A 282 36.66 -5.16 37.60
N VAL A 283 37.91 -4.82 37.26
CA VAL A 283 38.39 -4.72 35.87
C VAL A 283 38.24 -6.06 35.14
N GLN A 284 38.62 -7.17 35.77
CA GLN A 284 38.48 -8.51 35.21
C GLN A 284 37.01 -8.87 34.91
N ARG A 285 36.08 -8.51 35.80
CA ARG A 285 34.64 -8.77 35.60
C ARG A 285 34.07 -7.94 34.44
N LEU A 286 34.50 -6.69 34.31
CA LEU A 286 34.11 -5.82 33.20
C LEU A 286 34.68 -6.34 31.88
N GLU A 287 35.97 -6.67 31.86
CA GLU A 287 36.63 -7.25 30.70
C GLU A 287 35.95 -8.56 30.28
N GLN A 288 35.65 -9.45 31.22
CA GLN A 288 34.93 -10.70 30.93
C GLN A 288 33.55 -10.41 30.31
N SER A 289 32.83 -9.42 30.83
CA SER A 289 31.51 -9.06 30.31
C SER A 289 31.60 -8.46 28.89
N LEU A 290 32.59 -7.60 28.64
CA LEU A 290 32.90 -7.06 27.31
C LEU A 290 33.33 -8.15 26.33
N ARG A 291 34.13 -9.12 26.79
CA ARG A 291 34.56 -10.30 26.00
C ARG A 291 33.37 -11.14 25.55
N MET A 292 32.35 -11.25 26.39
CA MET A 292 31.11 -11.93 26.06
C MET A 292 30.17 -11.10 25.17
N GLY A 293 30.42 -9.80 25.01
CA GLY A 293 29.55 -8.88 24.28
C GLY A 293 28.32 -8.42 25.07
N ARG A 294 28.40 -8.41 26.41
CA ARG A 294 27.31 -7.98 27.29
C ARG A 294 27.33 -6.49 27.54
N SER A 295 26.13 -5.91 27.67
CA SER A 295 26.00 -4.55 28.18
C SER A 295 26.41 -4.50 29.65
N ILE A 296 27.32 -3.60 29.97
CA ILE A 296 27.79 -3.36 31.35
C ILE A 296 27.46 -1.95 31.82
N ASP A 297 27.28 -1.80 33.13
CA ASP A 297 27.19 -0.48 33.78
C ASP A 297 28.60 0.03 34.12
N LEU A 298 29.24 0.64 33.12
CA LEU A 298 30.57 1.24 33.30
C LEU A 298 30.58 2.42 34.28
N ARG A 299 29.44 3.07 34.53
CA ARG A 299 29.39 4.22 35.45
C ARG A 299 29.50 3.77 36.89
N ALA A 300 28.76 2.72 37.24
CA ALA A 300 28.85 2.12 38.56
C ALA A 300 30.28 1.63 38.84
N ALA A 301 30.89 0.93 37.88
CA ALA A 301 32.28 0.49 37.98
C ALA A 301 33.29 1.63 38.08
N ALA A 302 33.16 2.68 37.25
CA ALA A 302 34.05 3.83 37.31
C ALA A 302 33.97 4.52 38.68
N SER A 303 32.77 4.70 39.23
CA SER A 303 32.57 5.28 40.56
C SER A 303 33.20 4.45 41.67
N GLU A 304 33.07 3.12 41.61
CA GLU A 304 33.68 2.21 42.60
C GLU A 304 35.21 2.28 42.53
N ILE A 305 35.77 2.31 41.33
CA ILE A 305 37.22 2.40 41.12
C ILE A 305 37.76 3.77 41.58
N GLU A 306 37.06 4.87 41.27
CA GLU A 306 37.44 6.21 41.72
C GLU A 306 37.48 6.30 43.25
N HIS A 307 36.49 5.69 43.94
CA HIS A 307 36.49 5.61 45.39
C HIS A 307 37.72 4.85 45.93
N LEU A 308 38.07 3.72 45.33
CA LEU A 308 39.25 2.93 45.73
C LEU A 308 40.57 3.67 45.49
N VAL A 309 40.69 4.43 44.40
CA VAL A 309 41.87 5.26 44.11
C VAL A 309 41.98 6.41 45.11
N GLN A 310 40.86 7.05 45.46
CA GLN A 310 40.84 8.10 46.47
C GLN A 310 41.23 7.56 47.85
N GLU A 311 40.66 6.43 48.28
CA GLU A 311 41.00 5.77 49.55
C GLU A 311 42.50 5.45 49.62
N ALA A 312 43.09 4.93 48.53
CA ALA A 312 44.52 4.68 48.47
C ALA A 312 45.37 5.96 48.54
N THR A 313 44.89 7.05 47.93
CA THR A 313 45.56 8.36 47.97
C THR A 313 45.58 8.94 49.38
N ASP A 314 44.43 8.90 50.06
CA ASP A 314 44.26 9.39 51.43
C ASP A 314 45.18 8.63 52.41
N LEU A 315 45.38 7.31 52.21
CA LEU A 315 46.32 6.51 52.99
C LEU A 315 47.78 6.94 52.82
N VAL A 316 48.20 7.23 51.58
CA VAL A 316 49.56 7.73 51.31
C VAL A 316 49.78 9.11 51.94
N GLU A 317 48.80 9.99 51.88
CA GLU A 317 48.87 11.32 52.50
C GLU A 317 48.91 11.23 54.02
N ALA A 318 48.08 10.38 54.63
CA ALA A 318 48.07 10.15 56.07
C ALA A 318 49.45 9.68 56.57
N ASN A 319 50.06 8.71 55.88
CA ASN A 319 51.38 8.18 56.25
C ASN A 319 52.52 9.18 56.02
N ARG A 320 52.38 10.11 55.05
CA ARG A 320 53.33 11.23 54.89
C ARG A 320 53.19 12.30 55.98
N SER A 321 51.99 12.49 56.53
CA SER A 321 51.73 13.50 57.56
C SER A 321 52.05 13.03 58.99
N GLY A 322 52.13 11.71 59.20
CA GLY A 322 52.48 11.09 60.48
C GLY A 322 53.96 10.70 60.64
N ALA A 323 54.77 10.87 59.59
CA ALA A 323 56.23 10.65 59.60
C ALA A 323 56.98 11.99 59.75
#